data_AF-A0A379WJ60-F1
#
_entry.id   AF-A0A379WJ60-F1
#
_cell.length_a   1.000
_cell.length_b   1.000
_cell.length_c   1.000
_cell.angle_alpha   90.00
_cell.angle_beta   90.00
_cell.angle_gamma   90.00
#
_symmetry.space_group_name_H-M   'P 1'
#
loop_
_entity.id
_entity.type
_entity.pdbx_description
1 polymer ?
#
loop_
_entity_poly.entity_id
_entity_poly.type
_entity_poly.pdbx_seq_one_letter_code
_entity_poly.pdbx_strand_id
1 'polypeptide(L)'
;MLQLPELQNIAGKRALILRGNGGRELLGETLTARGAEVSFCECYQRCAKHYDGAEEAMRWHTRGVTTLVVTSGEMLQRLWSLTPQWYREHWLLRCRLLVVSERLAHLARELGWQDIKVADNADNDALLRALQ
;
A
#
# COMPACT_ATOMS: atom_id res chain seq x y z
N MET A 1 -17.76 9.48 0.52
CA MET A 1 -18.01 9.56 1.98
C MET A 1 -18.57 10.92 2.39
N LEU A 2 -17.84 12.05 2.27
CA LEU A 2 -18.36 13.37 2.71
C LEU A 2 -19.64 13.87 2.02
N GLN A 3 -19.98 13.27 0.87
CA GLN A 3 -21.20 13.52 0.09
C GLN A 3 -22.38 12.63 0.51
N LEU A 4 -22.21 11.75 1.50
CA LEU A 4 -23.29 10.92 2.00
C LEU A 4 -24.40 11.83 2.59
N PRO A 5 -25.68 11.61 2.23
CA PRO A 5 -26.79 12.41 2.73
C PRO A 5 -26.82 12.55 4.26
N GLU A 6 -26.49 11.46 4.96
CA GLU A 6 -26.46 11.34 6.41
C GLU A 6 -25.43 12.26 7.08
N LEU A 7 -24.40 12.66 6.32
CA LEU A 7 -23.33 13.54 6.79
C LEU A 7 -23.54 15.01 6.41
N GLN A 8 -24.60 15.36 5.68
CA GLN A 8 -24.88 16.76 5.31
C GLN A 8 -25.50 17.56 6.46
N ASN A 9 -26.40 16.93 7.24
CA ASN A 9 -27.07 17.58 8.37
C ASN A 9 -26.78 16.85 9.69
N ILE A 10 -25.76 17.34 10.39
CA ILE A 10 -25.19 16.71 11.59
C ILE A 10 -24.97 17.71 12.73
N ALA A 11 -25.53 18.91 12.62
CA ALA A 11 -25.44 19.93 13.65
C ALA A 11 -25.96 19.36 15.00
N GLY A 12 -25.20 19.58 16.07
CA GLY A 12 -25.52 19.09 17.41
C GLY A 12 -25.32 17.60 17.64
N LYS A 13 -24.83 16.85 16.64
CA LYS A 13 -24.48 15.43 16.81
C LYS A 13 -23.05 15.28 17.32
N ARG A 14 -22.77 14.15 17.96
CA ARG A 14 -21.43 13.75 18.39
C ARG A 14 -20.87 12.72 17.40
N ALA A 15 -19.66 12.95 16.91
CA ALA A 15 -18.96 12.05 16.00
C ALA A 15 -17.64 11.60 16.62
N LEU A 16 -17.47 10.28 16.76
CA LEU A 16 -16.19 9.68 17.13
C LEU A 16 -15.49 9.15 15.89
N ILE A 17 -14.29 9.67 15.59
CA ILE A 17 -13.46 9.21 14.47
C ILE A 17 -12.37 8.31 15.02
N LEU A 18 -12.49 7.00 14.73
CA LEU A 18 -11.47 6.00 15.00
C LEU A 18 -10.43 6.03 13.88
N ARG A 19 -9.16 6.29 14.22
CA ARG A 19 -8.08 6.47 13.25
C ARG A 19 -6.74 5.97 13.76
N GLY A 20 -5.77 5.91 12.85
CA GLY A 20 -4.37 5.77 13.23
C GLY A 20 -3.78 7.09 13.72
N ASN A 21 -2.57 7.03 14.28
CA ASN A 21 -1.78 8.23 14.59
C ASN A 21 -1.51 9.05 13.32
N GLY A 22 -1.90 10.33 13.33
CA GLY A 22 -1.82 11.17 12.12
C GLY A 22 -2.79 10.74 11.02
N GLY A 23 -2.86 11.49 9.91
CA GLY A 23 -3.80 11.23 8.80
C GLY A 23 -4.71 12.43 8.41
N ARG A 24 -5.68 12.18 7.53
CA ARG A 24 -6.46 13.23 6.86
C ARG A 24 -7.42 13.97 7.81
N GLU A 25 -7.20 15.27 7.98
CA GLU A 25 -7.99 16.14 8.86
C GLU A 25 -9.35 16.52 8.25
N LEU A 26 -9.42 16.54 6.92
CA LEU A 26 -10.58 16.96 6.13
C LEU A 26 -11.93 16.42 6.64
N LEU A 27 -12.01 15.14 7.01
CA LEU A 27 -13.27 14.56 7.49
C LEU A 27 -13.69 15.21 8.81
N GLY A 28 -12.78 15.27 9.79
CA GLY A 28 -13.09 15.88 11.09
C GLY A 28 -13.41 17.37 10.96
N GLU A 29 -12.61 18.10 10.20
CA GLU A 29 -12.83 19.53 9.92
C GLU A 29 -14.19 19.78 9.27
N THR A 30 -14.55 18.97 8.26
CA THR A 30 -15.82 19.12 7.55
C THR A 30 -17.00 18.81 8.48
N LEU A 31 -16.89 17.80 9.34
CA LEU A 31 -17.97 17.47 10.27
C LEU A 31 -18.14 18.56 11.34
N THR A 32 -17.03 19.09 11.87
CA THR A 32 -17.04 20.23 12.80
C THR A 32 -17.62 21.48 12.15
N ALA A 33 -17.24 21.79 10.90
CA ALA A 33 -17.77 22.92 10.14
C ALA A 33 -19.29 22.80 9.88
N ARG A 34 -19.82 21.58 9.86
CA ARG A 34 -21.27 21.28 9.77
C ARG A 34 -21.97 21.25 11.13
N GLY A 35 -21.29 21.63 12.21
CA GLY A 35 -21.84 21.78 13.55
C GLY A 35 -21.86 20.51 14.40
N ALA A 36 -21.13 19.45 14.02
CA ALA A 36 -20.95 18.28 14.88
C ALA A 36 -19.85 18.50 15.92
N GLU A 37 -20.02 17.91 17.11
CA GLU A 37 -18.96 17.76 18.10
C GLU A 37 -18.09 16.56 17.72
N VAL A 38 -16.88 16.80 17.25
CA VAL A 38 -15.98 15.74 16.77
C VAL A 38 -14.93 15.41 17.82
N SER A 39 -14.78 14.12 18.12
CA SER A 39 -13.69 13.56 18.93
C SER A 39 -12.88 12.57 18.10
N PHE A 40 -11.55 12.57 18.30
CA PHE A 40 -10.66 11.59 17.68
C PHE A 40 -10.24 10.54 18.71
N CYS A 41 -10.19 9.28 18.27
CA CYS A 41 -9.56 8.18 19.01
C CYS A 41 -8.49 7.55 18.11
N GLU A 42 -7.22 7.77 18.47
CA GLU A 42 -6.08 7.15 17.81
C GLU A 42 -5.92 5.72 18.32
N CYS A 43 -6.65 4.79 17.70
CA CYS A 43 -6.74 3.40 18.14
C CYS A 43 -5.59 2.52 17.65
N TYR A 44 -4.75 3.02 16.75
CA TYR A 44 -3.54 2.34 16.30
C TYR A 44 -2.47 3.33 15.86
N GLN A 45 -1.26 2.85 15.65
CA GLN A 45 -0.20 3.63 15.02
C GLN A 45 0.57 2.85 13.97
N ARG A 46 1.09 3.55 12.96
CA ARG A 46 2.01 2.96 11.99
C ARG A 46 3.40 2.91 12.61
N CYS A 47 3.86 1.71 12.93
CA CYS A 47 5.24 1.47 13.33
C CYS A 47 6.04 0.97 12.13
N ALA A 48 7.14 1.65 11.80
CA ALA A 48 8.09 1.11 10.85
C ALA A 48 8.64 -0.22 11.40
N LYS A 49 8.58 -1.27 10.60
CA LYS A 49 9.28 -2.52 10.91
C LYS A 49 10.67 -2.45 10.29
N HIS A 50 11.68 -2.74 11.09
CA HIS A 50 13.02 -2.99 10.58
C HIS A 50 13.03 -4.40 9.99
N TYR A 51 13.54 -4.49 8.76
CA TYR A 51 13.76 -5.76 8.08
C TYR A 51 15.25 -5.88 7.82
N ASP A 52 15.84 -7.02 8.18
CA ASP A 52 17.15 -7.37 7.68
C ASP A 52 17.01 -7.79 6.21
N GLY A 53 17.47 -6.91 5.31
CA GLY A 53 17.35 -7.13 3.88
C GLY A 53 18.02 -8.40 3.38
N ALA A 54 19.14 -8.80 3.99
CA ALA A 54 19.87 -9.99 3.59
C ALA A 54 19.18 -11.26 4.07
N GLU A 55 18.71 -11.28 5.32
CA GLU A 55 17.95 -12.41 5.87
C GLU A 55 16.65 -12.63 5.09
N GLU A 56 15.90 -11.56 4.83
CA GLU A 56 14.62 -11.62 4.11
C GLU A 56 14.80 -12.08 2.66
N ALA A 57 15.79 -11.51 1.95
CA ALA A 57 16.08 -11.91 0.58
C ALA A 57 16.53 -13.38 0.50
N MET A 58 17.40 -13.83 1.40
CA MET A 58 17.78 -15.25 1.51
C MET A 58 16.54 -16.12 1.75
N ARG A 59 15.69 -15.75 2.71
CA ARG A 59 14.51 -16.53 3.08
C ARG A 59 13.52 -16.69 1.92
N TRP A 60 13.28 -15.64 1.14
CA TRP A 60 12.36 -15.69 0.00
C TRP A 60 12.98 -16.46 -1.17
N HIS A 61 14.27 -16.22 -1.43
CA HIS A 61 15.00 -16.93 -2.48
C HIS A 61 15.04 -18.44 -2.22
N THR A 62 15.38 -18.86 -1.00
CA THR A 62 15.45 -20.29 -0.61
C THR A 62 14.09 -20.98 -0.60
N ARG A 63 12.99 -20.23 -0.46
CA ARG A 63 11.61 -20.74 -0.60
C ARG A 63 11.16 -20.85 -2.06
N GLY A 64 12.01 -20.50 -3.03
CA GLY A 64 11.69 -20.58 -4.44
C GLY A 64 10.66 -19.55 -4.89
N VAL A 65 10.59 -18.38 -4.24
CA VAL A 65 9.69 -17.30 -4.67
C VAL A 65 10.15 -16.77 -6.02
N THR A 66 9.28 -16.85 -7.03
CA THR A 66 9.54 -16.39 -8.40
C THR A 66 8.58 -15.32 -8.88
N THR A 67 7.48 -15.07 -8.14
CA THR A 67 6.46 -14.07 -8.48
C THR A 67 6.17 -13.18 -7.29
N LEU A 68 6.11 -11.88 -7.53
CA LEU A 68 5.95 -10.83 -6.53
C LEU A 68 4.71 -10.01 -6.86
N VAL A 69 3.90 -9.70 -5.85
CA VAL A 69 2.72 -8.82 -6.00
C VAL A 69 3.00 -7.52 -5.26
N VAL A 70 2.90 -6.39 -5.97
CA VAL A 70 3.18 -5.06 -5.42
C VAL A 70 2.03 -4.11 -5.77
N THR A 71 1.35 -3.62 -4.73
CA THR A 71 0.12 -2.82 -4.88
C THR A 71 0.35 -1.31 -4.69
N SER A 72 1.58 -0.88 -4.36
CA SER A 72 1.91 0.53 -4.21
C SER A 72 3.37 0.83 -4.57
N GLY A 73 3.62 2.09 -4.96
CA GLY A 73 4.96 2.54 -5.33
C GLY A 73 5.92 2.58 -4.14
N GLU A 74 5.41 2.90 -2.94
CA GLU A 74 6.20 2.86 -1.71
C GLU A 74 6.67 1.44 -1.40
N MET A 75 5.80 0.44 -1.57
CA MET A 75 6.17 -0.97 -1.40
C MET A 75 7.25 -1.39 -2.42
N LEU A 76 7.09 -1.00 -3.69
CA LEU A 76 8.06 -1.32 -4.74
C LEU A 76 9.45 -0.77 -4.40
N GLN A 77 9.50 0.52 -4.06
CA GLN A 77 10.74 1.21 -3.69
C GLN A 77 11.39 0.60 -2.44
N ARG A 78 10.59 0.29 -1.41
CA ARG A 78 11.09 -0.34 -0.18
C ARG A 78 11.62 -1.75 -0.43
N LEU A 79 10.94 -2.55 -1.25
CA LEU A 79 11.40 -3.89 -1.62
C LEU A 79 12.76 -3.82 -2.34
N TRP A 80 12.87 -2.91 -3.31
CA TRP A 80 14.12 -2.72 -4.07
C TRP A 80 15.26 -2.26 -3.17
N SER A 81 15.03 -1.28 -2.30
CA SER A 81 16.06 -0.68 -1.44
C SER A 81 16.52 -1.60 -0.32
N LEU A 82 15.62 -2.38 0.29
CA LEU A 82 15.96 -3.35 1.32
C LEU A 82 16.73 -4.55 0.76
N THR A 83 16.46 -4.96 -0.49
CA THR A 83 17.13 -6.12 -1.07
C THR A 83 18.59 -5.81 -1.40
N PRO A 84 19.57 -6.56 -0.86
CA PRO A 84 20.99 -6.34 -1.17
C PRO A 84 21.27 -6.51 -2.67
N GLN A 85 22.28 -5.78 -3.17
CA GLN A 85 22.57 -5.70 -4.60
C GLN A 85 22.69 -7.08 -5.28
N TRP A 86 23.40 -8.03 -4.65
CA TRP A 86 23.57 -9.37 -5.23
C TRP A 86 22.22 -10.06 -5.47
N TYR A 87 21.36 -10.12 -4.44
CA TYR A 87 20.00 -10.69 -4.56
C TYR A 87 19.13 -9.90 -5.52
N ARG A 88 19.30 -8.58 -5.58
CA ARG A 88 18.55 -7.70 -6.46
C ARG A 88 18.78 -8.06 -7.93
N GLU A 89 20.04 -8.14 -8.34
CA GLU A 89 20.44 -8.40 -9.74
C GLU A 89 20.27 -9.87 -10.17
N HIS A 90 20.47 -10.81 -9.24
CA HIS A 90 20.49 -12.25 -9.55
C HIS A 90 19.13 -12.94 -9.33
N TRP A 91 18.23 -12.36 -8.54
CA TRP A 91 16.95 -12.99 -8.19
C TRP A 91 15.78 -12.02 -8.29
N LEU A 92 15.79 -10.90 -7.54
CA LEU A 92 14.62 -10.03 -7.40
C LEU A 92 14.12 -9.48 -8.75
N LEU A 93 15.02 -8.88 -9.54
CA LEU A 93 14.67 -8.28 -10.83
C LEU A 93 14.34 -9.31 -11.92
N ARG A 94 14.62 -10.59 -11.66
CA ARG A 94 14.26 -11.73 -12.52
C ARG A 94 12.93 -12.36 -12.13
N CYS A 95 12.38 -12.03 -10.97
CA CYS A 95 11.04 -12.46 -10.58
C CYS A 95 9.99 -11.77 -11.44
N ARG A 96 8.90 -12.47 -11.75
CA ARG A 96 7.70 -11.86 -12.31
C ARG A 96 7.11 -10.88 -11.32
N LEU A 97 6.82 -9.67 -11.76
CA LEU A 97 6.23 -8.62 -10.93
C LEU A 97 4.80 -8.32 -11.37
N LEU A 98 3.85 -8.54 -10.46
CA LEU A 98 2.45 -8.17 -10.61
C LEU A 98 2.20 -6.81 -9.96
N VAL A 99 1.66 -5.87 -10.72
CA VAL A 99 1.34 -4.50 -10.27
C VAL A 99 -0.08 -4.12 -10.62
N VAL A 100 -0.64 -3.15 -9.90
CA VAL A 100 -2.06 -2.77 -10.01
C VAL A 100 -2.31 -1.54 -10.88
N SER A 101 -1.30 -1.02 -11.56
CA SER A 101 -1.45 0.10 -12.50
C SER A 101 -0.24 0.24 -13.43
N GLU A 102 -0.47 0.81 -14.61
CA GLU A 102 0.62 1.14 -15.55
C GLU A 102 1.66 2.09 -14.95
N ARG A 103 1.23 3.02 -14.10
CA ARG A 103 2.14 3.92 -13.39
C ARG A 103 3.16 3.15 -12.55
N LEU A 104 2.74 2.06 -11.90
CA LEU A 104 3.67 1.20 -11.16
C LEU A 104 4.53 0.35 -12.08
N ALA A 105 3.99 -0.11 -13.20
CA ALA A 105 4.76 -0.84 -14.20
C ALA A 105 5.90 0.01 -14.76
N HIS A 106 5.66 1.28 -15.07
CA HIS A 106 6.71 2.21 -15.48
C HIS A 106 7.80 2.36 -14.43
N LEU A 107 7.42 2.61 -13.17
CA LEU A 107 8.38 2.70 -12.07
C LEU A 107 9.21 1.42 -11.90
N ALA A 108 8.59 0.25 -12.07
CA ALA A 108 9.29 -1.03 -11.99
C ALA A 108 10.31 -1.21 -13.12
N ARG A 109 9.98 -0.79 -14.35
CA ARG A 109 10.91 -0.81 -15.50
C ARG A 109 12.11 0.10 -15.24
N GLU A 110 11.89 1.30 -14.71
CA GLU A 110 12.96 2.23 -14.33
C GLU A 110 13.91 1.64 -13.27
N LEU A 111 13.37 0.83 -12.36
CA LEU A 111 14.13 0.12 -11.33
C LEU A 111 14.83 -1.17 -11.85
N GLY A 112 14.59 -1.56 -13.10
CA GLY A 112 15.26 -2.66 -13.78
C GLY A 112 14.50 -3.98 -13.87
N TRP A 113 13.20 -4.02 -13.54
CA TRP A 113 12.38 -5.23 -13.71
C TRP A 113 12.13 -5.54 -15.19
N GLN A 114 12.17 -6.83 -15.53
CA GLN A 114 12.02 -7.30 -16.91
C GLN A 114 10.67 -7.96 -17.19
N ASP A 115 10.18 -8.82 -16.29
CA ASP A 115 8.86 -9.47 -16.40
C ASP A 115 7.86 -8.75 -15.48
N ILE A 116 6.98 -7.94 -16.08
CA ILE A 116 5.98 -7.15 -15.37
C ILE A 116 4.60 -7.39 -15.99
N LYS A 117 3.63 -7.72 -15.14
CA LYS A 117 2.23 -7.91 -15.51
C LYS A 117 1.35 -6.94 -14.73
N VAL A 118 0.56 -6.15 -15.45
CA VAL A 118 -0.42 -5.24 -14.85
C VAL A 118 -1.73 -6.00 -14.68
N ALA A 119 -2.24 -6.04 -13.45
CA ALA A 119 -3.57 -6.55 -13.14
C ALA A 119 -4.62 -5.49 -13.49
N ASP A 120 -5.80 -5.94 -13.93
CA ASP A 120 -6.90 -5.05 -14.35
C ASP A 120 -7.38 -4.13 -13.21
N ASN A 121 -7.20 -4.57 -11.95
CA ASN A 121 -7.52 -3.79 -10.76
C ASN A 121 -6.73 -4.27 -9.54
N ALA A 122 -6.78 -3.50 -8.45
CA ALA A 122 -6.13 -3.83 -7.18
C ALA A 122 -6.91 -4.80 -6.28
N ASP A 123 -8.10 -5.23 -6.70
CA ASP A 123 -8.88 -6.21 -5.94
C ASP A 123 -8.27 -7.61 -6.01
N ASN A 124 -8.58 -8.44 -5.00
CA ASN A 124 -7.99 -9.77 -4.87
C ASN A 124 -8.29 -10.67 -6.07
N ASP A 125 -9.47 -10.55 -6.67
CA ASP A 125 -9.88 -11.39 -7.79
C ASP A 125 -9.08 -11.04 -9.05
N ALA A 126 -8.83 -9.75 -9.30
CA ALA A 126 -7.96 -9.29 -10.39
C ALA A 126 -6.51 -9.72 -10.18
N LEU A 127 -6.01 -9.66 -8.94
CA LEU A 127 -4.67 -10.15 -8.60
C LEU A 127 -4.53 -11.67 -8.79
N LEU A 128 -5.55 -12.45 -8.38
CA LEU A 128 -5.56 -13.91 -8.54
C LEU A 128 -5.66 -14.33 -10.01
N ARG A 129 -6.48 -13.65 -10.82
CA ARG A 129 -6.53 -13.88 -12.28
C ARG A 129 -5.18 -13.60 -12.95
N ALA A 130 -4.46 -12.58 -12.50
CA ALA A 130 -3.18 -12.22 -13.08
C ALA A 130 -2.02 -13.18 -12.71
N LEU A 131 -2.24 -14.11 -11.77
CA LEU A 131 -1.32 -15.18 -11.40
C LEU A 131 -1.46 -16.45 -12.26
N GLN A 132 -2.56 -16.58 -13.01
CA GLN A 132 -2.78 -17.67 -13.98
C GLN A 132 -2.08 -17.35 -15.30
#